data_AF-A0A662H6K2-F1
#
_entry.id   AF-A0A662H6K2-F1
#
_cell.length_a   1.000
_cell.length_b   1.000
_cell.length_c   1.000
_cell.angle_alpha   90.00
_cell.angle_beta   90.00
_cell.angle_gamma   90.00
#
_symmetry.space_group_name_H-M   'P 1'
#
loop_
_entity.id
_entity.type
_entity.pdbx_description
1 polymer ?
#
loop_
_entity_poly.entity_id
_entity_poly.type
_entity_poly.pdbx_seq_one_letter_code
_entity_poly.pdbx_strand_id
1 'polypeptide(L)'
;LSREIDGRSDVTGLADIVFKWFKVEDFDSLLEKIYSSKNPVVLIASLLEAVQEVWHQHPVLYNIIQEAARELALGVAAVVKRLDLKPPVKVYYGGGVFNLGERFIELFTRELKKLIGAVSVHGSTFKPVFGAVLYAFKLEGVDLEKVLEKLSLESTELKDFSNEG
;
A
#
# COMPACT_ATOMS: atom_id res chain seq x y z
N LEU A 1 7.76 16.95 -10.13
CA LEU A 1 7.54 18.13 -9.26
C LEU A 1 8.70 19.12 -9.34
N SER A 2 9.82 18.97 -8.61
CA SER A 2 10.92 19.96 -8.67
C SER A 2 11.43 20.21 -10.10
N ARG A 3 11.60 19.17 -10.93
CA ARG A 3 11.98 19.35 -12.35
C ARG A 3 10.95 20.13 -13.18
N GLU A 4 9.66 20.00 -12.87
CA GLU A 4 8.58 20.71 -13.57
C GLU A 4 8.51 22.17 -13.15
N ILE A 5 8.66 22.42 -11.85
CA ILE A 5 8.71 23.78 -11.26
C ILE A 5 9.94 24.55 -11.78
N ASP A 6 11.09 23.88 -11.89
CA ASP A 6 12.32 24.46 -12.44
C ASP A 6 12.28 24.64 -13.98
N GLY A 7 11.21 24.19 -14.66
CA GLY A 7 11.11 24.20 -16.14
C GLY A 7 12.03 23.20 -16.86
N ARG A 8 12.54 22.20 -16.13
CA ARG A 8 13.49 21.16 -16.60
C ARG A 8 12.82 19.86 -17.04
N SER A 9 11.50 19.82 -17.02
CA SER A 9 10.67 18.77 -17.60
C SER A 9 9.41 19.38 -18.18
N ASP A 10 8.73 18.63 -19.04
CA ASP A 10 7.42 19.02 -19.56
C ASP A 10 6.42 19.27 -18.44
N VAL A 11 5.44 20.15 -18.69
CA VAL A 11 4.32 20.38 -17.78
C VAL A 11 3.48 19.12 -17.72
N THR A 12 3.37 18.54 -16.52
CA THR A 12 2.72 17.24 -16.29
C THR A 12 1.39 17.37 -15.57
N GLY A 13 1.10 18.55 -15.00
CA GLY A 13 -0.06 18.80 -14.13
C GLY A 13 0.10 18.20 -12.73
N LEU A 14 1.24 17.55 -12.45
CA LEU A 14 1.52 16.98 -11.13
C LEU A 14 1.69 18.09 -10.08
N ALA A 15 2.31 19.21 -10.46
CA ALA A 15 2.43 20.38 -9.58
C ALA A 15 1.06 20.90 -9.15
N ASP A 16 0.12 21.04 -10.10
CA ASP A 16 -1.23 21.51 -9.82
C ASP A 16 -1.98 20.58 -8.87
N ILE A 17 -1.86 19.27 -9.05
CA ILE A 17 -2.50 18.28 -8.17
C ILE A 17 -1.94 18.41 -6.74
N VAL A 18 -0.62 18.51 -6.60
CA VAL A 18 0.04 18.65 -5.30
C VAL A 18 -0.34 19.97 -4.63
N PHE A 19 -0.25 21.09 -5.36
CA PHE A 19 -0.57 22.42 -4.84
C PHE A 19 -2.04 22.54 -4.45
N LYS A 20 -2.95 22.03 -5.27
CA LYS A 20 -4.39 21.97 -4.96
C LYS A 20 -4.68 21.13 -3.72
N TRP A 21 -4.06 19.95 -3.59
CA TRP A 21 -4.23 19.08 -2.42
C TRP A 21 -3.77 19.77 -1.14
N PHE A 22 -2.58 20.37 -1.18
CA PHE A 22 -2.02 21.06 -0.03
C PHE A 22 -2.55 22.47 0.17
N LYS A 23 -3.38 23.01 -0.74
CA LYS A 23 -3.91 24.38 -0.69
C LYS A 23 -2.79 25.42 -0.55
N VAL A 24 -1.78 25.30 -1.41
CA VAL A 24 -0.62 26.19 -1.49
C VAL A 24 -0.49 26.70 -2.92
N GLU A 25 0.14 27.86 -3.09
CA GLU A 25 0.26 28.52 -4.40
C GLU A 25 1.62 28.26 -5.06
N ASP A 26 2.64 27.93 -4.27
CA ASP A 26 4.01 27.75 -4.74
C ASP A 26 4.78 26.68 -3.96
N PHE A 27 6.01 26.44 -4.41
CA PHE A 27 6.89 25.43 -3.86
C PHE A 27 7.39 25.78 -2.45
N ASP A 28 7.68 27.05 -2.18
CA ASP A 28 8.21 27.48 -0.88
C ASP A 28 7.15 27.28 0.22
N SER A 29 5.90 27.64 -0.07
CA SER A 29 4.73 27.39 0.77
C SER A 29 4.50 25.90 1.01
N LEU A 30 4.74 25.06 0.00
CA LEU A 30 4.68 23.60 0.15
C LEU A 30 5.76 23.09 1.12
N LEU A 31 7.00 23.57 0.96
CA LEU A 31 8.11 23.19 1.84
C LEU A 31 7.86 23.65 3.28
N GLU A 32 7.43 24.89 3.47
CA GLU A 32 7.10 25.43 4.80
C GLU A 32 6.03 24.56 5.48
N LYS A 33 4.97 24.20 4.74
CA LYS A 33 3.89 23.34 5.25
C LYS A 33 4.37 21.95 5.63
N ILE A 34 5.26 21.35 4.83
CA ILE A 34 5.83 20.03 5.11
C ILE A 34 6.75 20.08 6.34
N TYR A 35 7.69 21.03 6.38
CA TYR A 35 8.67 21.12 7.46
C TYR A 35 8.09 21.59 8.79
N SER A 36 7.00 22.38 8.76
CA SER A 36 6.29 22.82 9.96
C SER A 36 5.29 21.79 10.50
N SER A 37 5.05 20.70 9.75
CA SER A 37 4.14 19.64 10.19
C SER A 37 4.74 18.86 11.36
N LYS A 38 3.92 18.60 12.39
CA LYS A 38 4.27 17.68 13.49
C LYS A 38 4.51 16.25 13.00
N ASN A 39 3.91 15.88 11.87
CA ASN A 39 4.08 14.55 11.26
C ASN A 39 4.17 14.67 9.73
N PRO A 40 5.35 15.04 9.19
CA PRO A 40 5.54 15.23 7.75
C PRO A 40 5.28 13.97 6.94
N VAL A 41 5.57 12.79 7.50
CA VAL A 41 5.35 11.50 6.82
C VAL A 41 3.87 11.27 6.54
N VAL A 42 3.00 11.47 7.53
CA VAL A 42 1.55 11.34 7.35
C VAL A 42 1.01 12.38 6.37
N LEU A 43 1.51 13.61 6.46
CA LEU A 43 1.12 14.68 5.56
C LEU A 43 1.47 14.34 4.10
N ILE A 44 2.68 13.87 3.83
CA ILE A 44 3.10 13.47 2.48
C ILE A 44 2.29 12.25 2.01
N ALA A 45 2.07 11.26 2.88
CA ALA A 45 1.30 10.06 2.55
C ALA A 45 -0.15 10.37 2.16
N SER A 46 -0.74 11.44 2.70
CA SER A 46 -2.09 11.90 2.32
C SER A 46 -2.24 12.20 0.83
N LEU A 47 -1.13 12.46 0.11
CA LEU A 47 -1.16 12.68 -1.34
C LEU A 47 -1.72 11.47 -2.10
N LEU A 48 -1.65 10.26 -1.53
CA LEU A 48 -2.28 9.07 -2.11
C LEU A 48 -3.79 9.26 -2.28
N GLU A 49 -4.46 9.93 -1.34
CA GLU A 49 -5.89 10.24 -1.43
C GLU A 49 -6.17 11.22 -2.58
N ALA A 50 -5.27 12.19 -2.81
CA ALA A 50 -5.39 13.15 -3.90
C ALA A 50 -5.38 12.50 -5.29
N VAL A 51 -4.62 11.41 -5.42
CA VAL A 51 -4.38 10.77 -6.71
C VAL A 51 -5.20 9.51 -6.93
N GLN A 52 -5.83 8.96 -5.89
CA GLN A 52 -6.55 7.68 -5.88
C GLN A 52 -7.48 7.51 -7.08
N GLU A 53 -8.27 8.53 -7.40
CA GLU A 53 -9.29 8.48 -8.46
C GLU A 53 -8.82 9.03 -9.80
N VAL A 54 -7.59 9.54 -9.92
CA VAL A 54 -7.13 10.23 -11.14
C VAL A 54 -5.85 9.65 -11.73
N TRP A 55 -5.06 8.90 -10.95
CA TRP A 55 -3.73 8.48 -11.36
C TRP A 55 -3.67 7.68 -12.67
N HIS A 56 -4.72 6.91 -12.96
CA HIS A 56 -4.85 6.08 -14.16
C HIS A 56 -5.15 6.89 -15.42
N GLN A 57 -5.52 8.16 -15.29
CA GLN A 57 -5.86 9.08 -16.40
C GLN A 57 -4.67 10.00 -16.74
N HIS A 58 -3.71 10.14 -15.83
CA HIS A 58 -2.53 10.98 -16.00
C HIS A 58 -1.31 10.09 -16.28
N PRO A 59 -0.71 10.15 -17.49
CA PRO A 59 0.42 9.28 -17.87
C PRO A 59 1.59 9.31 -16.88
N VAL A 60 1.89 10.48 -16.32
CA VAL A 60 2.99 10.64 -15.35
C VAL A 60 2.65 9.98 -14.02
N LEU A 61 1.44 10.16 -13.50
CA LEU A 61 1.01 9.47 -12.28
C LEU A 61 0.93 7.96 -12.49
N TYR A 62 0.42 7.51 -13.63
CA TYR A 62 0.39 6.11 -13.99
C TYR A 62 1.78 5.48 -13.96
N ASN A 63 2.77 6.13 -14.57
CA ASN A 63 4.15 5.65 -14.58
C ASN A 63 4.76 5.58 -13.17
N ILE A 64 4.52 6.60 -12.33
CA ILE A 64 5.00 6.61 -10.94
C ILE A 64 4.40 5.43 -10.15
N ILE A 65 3.09 5.21 -10.27
CA ILE A 65 2.38 4.17 -9.53
C ILE A 65 2.71 2.77 -10.08
N GLN A 66 2.89 2.64 -11.39
CA GLN A 66 3.36 1.41 -12.02
C GLN A 66 4.76 1.03 -11.54
N GLU A 67 5.68 1.99 -11.47
CA GLU A 67 7.02 1.72 -10.96
C GLU A 67 6.98 1.34 -9.48
N ALA A 68 6.15 2.01 -8.67
CA ALA A 68 5.95 1.63 -7.27
C ALA A 68 5.42 0.19 -7.13
N ALA A 69 4.42 -0.20 -7.94
CA ALA A 69 3.90 -1.57 -7.95
C ALA A 69 4.98 -2.60 -8.35
N ARG A 70 5.82 -2.26 -9.33
CA ARG A 70 6.93 -3.10 -9.78
C ARG A 70 8.00 -3.28 -8.69
N GLU A 71 8.42 -2.20 -8.04
CA GLU A 71 9.40 -2.23 -6.96
C GLU A 71 8.92 -3.07 -5.77
N LEU A 72 7.65 -2.94 -5.39
CA LEU A 72 7.04 -3.79 -4.37
C LEU A 72 7.07 -5.27 -4.80
N ALA A 73 6.75 -5.57 -6.06
CA ALA A 73 6.73 -6.93 -6.58
C ALA A 73 8.15 -7.55 -6.63
N LEU A 74 9.17 -6.75 -6.95
CA LEU A 74 10.58 -7.15 -6.87
C LEU A 74 10.99 -7.49 -5.44
N GLY A 75 10.54 -6.71 -4.45
CA GLY A 75 10.76 -7.01 -3.03
C GLY A 75 10.18 -8.37 -2.63
N VAL A 76 8.94 -8.66 -3.04
CA VAL A 76 8.32 -9.97 -2.80
C VAL A 76 9.08 -11.09 -3.51
N ALA A 77 9.45 -10.91 -4.78
CA ALA A 77 10.20 -11.90 -5.55
C ALA A 77 11.56 -12.22 -4.91
N ALA A 78 12.23 -11.20 -4.35
CA ALA A 78 13.48 -11.39 -3.61
C ALA A 78 13.30 -12.29 -2.38
N VAL A 79 12.22 -12.09 -1.62
CA VAL A 79 11.88 -12.94 -0.46
C VAL A 79 11.52 -14.36 -0.89
N VAL A 80 10.68 -14.52 -1.92
CA VAL A 80 10.31 -15.83 -2.50
C VAL A 80 11.55 -16.61 -2.90
N LYS A 81 12.49 -15.98 -3.60
CA LYS A 81 13.76 -16.58 -4.01
C LYS A 81 14.63 -16.96 -2.81
N ARG A 82 14.75 -16.07 -1.82
CA ARG A 82 15.60 -16.29 -0.64
C ARG A 82 15.10 -17.45 0.23
N LEU A 83 13.79 -17.67 0.27
CA LEU A 83 13.14 -18.72 1.03
C LEU A 83 12.89 -20.01 0.20
N ASP A 84 13.33 -20.04 -1.05
CA ASP A 84 13.07 -21.12 -2.04
C ASP A 84 11.60 -21.56 -2.11
N LEU A 85 10.67 -20.60 -2.01
CA LEU A 85 9.24 -20.90 -2.07
C LEU A 85 8.85 -21.31 -3.49
N LYS A 86 8.11 -22.42 -3.61
CA LYS A 86 7.58 -22.88 -4.89
C LYS A 86 6.17 -22.34 -5.12
N PRO A 87 5.81 -21.97 -6.36
CA PRO A 87 4.43 -21.61 -6.70
C PRO A 87 3.44 -22.78 -6.43
N PRO A 88 2.17 -22.50 -6.09
CA PRO A 88 1.57 -21.17 -5.97
C PRO A 88 1.94 -20.44 -4.67
N VAL A 89 2.28 -19.16 -4.76
CA VAL A 89 2.62 -18.31 -3.60
C VAL A 89 1.40 -17.49 -3.17
N LYS A 90 1.10 -17.47 -1.88
CA LYS A 90 0.11 -16.56 -1.29
C LYS A 90 0.81 -15.32 -0.77
N VAL A 91 0.37 -14.14 -1.21
CA VAL A 91 0.89 -12.85 -0.77
C VAL A 91 -0.21 -12.10 -0.06
N TYR A 92 0.04 -11.70 1.18
CA TYR A 92 -0.87 -10.86 1.95
C TYR A 92 -0.33 -9.43 1.96
N TYR A 93 -1.19 -8.44 1.70
CA TYR A 93 -0.82 -7.03 1.69
C TYR A 93 -1.47 -6.24 2.82
N GLY A 94 -0.83 -5.11 3.13
CA GLY A 94 -1.32 -4.09 4.04
C GLY A 94 -0.52 -2.80 3.85
N GLY A 95 -1.04 -1.70 4.40
CA GLY A 95 -0.42 -0.37 4.31
C GLY A 95 -1.11 0.56 3.30
N GLY A 96 -0.87 1.87 3.45
CA GLY A 96 -1.67 2.91 2.80
C GLY A 96 -1.60 2.96 1.28
N VAL A 97 -0.54 2.44 0.64
CA VAL A 97 -0.44 2.40 -0.83
C VAL A 97 -1.54 1.51 -1.46
N PHE A 98 -1.98 0.48 -0.75
CA PHE A 98 -3.06 -0.38 -1.21
C PHE A 98 -4.44 0.28 -1.11
N ASN A 99 -4.54 1.47 -0.50
CA ASN A 99 -5.75 2.31 -0.53
C ASN A 99 -5.98 2.94 -1.92
N LEU A 100 -5.03 2.84 -2.84
CA LEU A 100 -5.23 3.16 -4.27
C LEU A 100 -6.26 2.22 -4.95
N GLY A 101 -6.74 1.21 -4.23
CA GLY A 101 -7.87 0.37 -4.60
C GLY A 101 -7.52 -0.77 -5.55
N GLU A 102 -8.56 -1.43 -6.06
CA GLU A 102 -8.48 -2.63 -6.90
C GLU A 102 -7.53 -2.47 -8.09
N ARG A 103 -7.53 -1.30 -8.73
CA ARG A 103 -6.64 -1.04 -9.88
C ARG A 103 -5.16 -1.13 -9.53
N PHE A 104 -4.77 -0.71 -8.32
CA PHE A 104 -3.39 -0.87 -7.85
C PHE A 104 -3.10 -2.32 -7.50
N ILE A 105 -4.05 -3.01 -6.86
CA ILE A 105 -3.93 -4.43 -6.50
C ILE A 105 -3.76 -5.29 -7.76
N GLU A 106 -4.53 -5.04 -8.82
CA GLU A 106 -4.41 -5.69 -10.12
C GLU A 106 -3.04 -5.43 -10.77
N LEU A 107 -2.59 -4.16 -10.74
CA LEU A 107 -1.29 -3.76 -11.26
C LEU A 107 -0.14 -4.50 -10.55
N PHE A 108 -0.15 -4.49 -9.22
CA PHE A 108 0.80 -5.21 -8.38
C PHE A 108 0.75 -6.72 -8.60
N THR A 109 -0.45 -7.30 -8.68
CA THR A 109 -0.65 -8.74 -8.95
C THR A 109 -0.08 -9.14 -10.30
N ARG A 110 -0.24 -8.28 -11.32
CA ARG A 110 0.33 -8.51 -12.65
C ARG A 110 1.85 -8.51 -12.62
N GLU A 111 2.47 -7.56 -11.92
CA GLU A 111 3.93 -7.53 -11.78
C GLU A 111 4.46 -8.75 -11.02
N LEU A 112 3.76 -9.20 -9.96
CA LEU A 112 4.09 -10.45 -9.27
C LEU A 112 4.01 -11.67 -10.21
N LYS A 113 2.92 -11.81 -10.98
CA LYS A 113 2.76 -12.95 -11.91
C LYS A 113 3.91 -13.05 -12.92
N LYS A 114 4.42 -11.92 -13.40
CA LYS A 114 5.58 -11.89 -14.31
C LYS A 114 6.87 -12.40 -13.62
N LEU A 115 7.06 -12.10 -12.34
CA LEU A 115 8.30 -12.39 -11.62
C LEU A 115 8.32 -13.78 -10.98
N ILE A 116 7.19 -14.24 -10.42
CA ILE A 116 7.12 -15.46 -9.61
C ILE A 116 6.12 -16.51 -10.15
N GLY A 117 5.39 -16.20 -11.23
CA GLY A 117 4.43 -17.13 -11.83
C GLY A 117 3.10 -17.19 -11.08
N ALA A 118 2.72 -18.37 -10.57
CA ALA A 118 1.42 -18.57 -9.94
C ALA A 118 1.38 -17.90 -8.54
N VAL A 119 0.57 -16.85 -8.41
CA VAL A 119 0.42 -16.06 -7.18
C VAL A 119 -1.05 -15.68 -6.96
N SER A 120 -1.45 -15.62 -5.68
CA SER A 120 -2.71 -15.02 -5.25
C SER A 120 -2.43 -13.94 -4.21
N VAL A 121 -3.08 -12.78 -4.36
CA VAL A 121 -2.89 -11.59 -3.52
C VAL A 121 -4.14 -11.36 -2.68
N HIS A 122 -3.97 -11.17 -1.37
CA HIS A 122 -5.07 -11.07 -0.41
C HIS A 122 -4.83 -9.91 0.57
N GLY A 123 -5.89 -9.21 0.97
CA GLY A 123 -5.80 -8.26 2.09
C GLY A 123 -5.62 -9.00 3.41
N SER A 124 -4.88 -8.40 4.36
CA SER A 124 -4.81 -8.94 5.72
C SER A 124 -6.16 -8.82 6.42
N THR A 125 -6.73 -9.96 6.83
CA THR A 125 -8.00 -10.01 7.59
C THR A 125 -7.83 -9.53 9.04
N PHE A 126 -6.61 -9.65 9.58
CA PHE A 126 -6.34 -9.31 10.98
C PHE A 126 -5.47 -8.06 11.08
N LYS A 127 -5.80 -7.20 12.06
CA LYS A 127 -4.96 -6.06 12.43
C LYS A 127 -3.61 -6.56 12.99
N PRO A 128 -2.48 -5.85 12.78
CA PRO A 128 -1.17 -6.25 13.28
C PRO A 128 -1.11 -6.53 14.80
N VAL A 129 -1.98 -5.88 15.59
CA VAL A 129 -2.11 -6.12 17.04
C VAL A 129 -2.40 -7.58 17.38
N PHE A 130 -3.15 -8.31 16.54
CA PHE A 130 -3.41 -9.73 16.76
C PHE A 130 -2.13 -10.56 16.72
N GLY A 131 -1.18 -10.21 15.84
CA GLY A 131 0.12 -10.88 15.79
C GLY A 131 0.91 -10.71 17.08
N ALA A 132 0.85 -9.53 17.71
CA ALA A 132 1.50 -9.29 18.99
C ALA A 132 0.86 -10.12 20.12
N VAL A 133 -0.48 -10.22 20.15
CA VAL A 133 -1.20 -11.05 21.13
C VAL A 133 -0.90 -12.53 20.94
N LEU A 134 -0.94 -13.04 19.70
CA LEU A 134 -0.57 -14.42 19.39
C LEU A 134 0.88 -14.71 19.77
N TYR A 135 1.77 -13.76 19.58
CA TYR A 135 3.16 -13.90 19.99
C TYR A 135 3.31 -13.97 21.51
N ALA A 136 2.57 -13.16 22.27
CA ALA A 136 2.56 -13.24 23.73
C ALA A 136 2.03 -14.60 24.22
N PHE A 137 0.94 -15.10 23.64
CA PHE A 137 0.43 -16.45 23.94
C PHE A 137 1.46 -17.55 23.66
N LYS A 138 2.21 -17.43 22.55
CA LYS A 138 3.29 -18.36 22.23
C LYS A 138 4.38 -18.38 23.32
N LEU A 139 4.75 -17.20 23.84
CA LEU A 139 5.76 -17.07 24.89
C LEU A 139 5.32 -17.69 26.22
N GLU A 140 4.03 -17.62 26.52
CA GLU A 140 3.42 -18.25 27.70
C GLU A 140 3.10 -19.74 27.50
N GLY A 141 3.52 -20.34 26.37
CA GLY A 141 3.30 -21.76 26.08
C GLY A 141 1.83 -22.12 25.79
N VAL A 142 1.00 -21.14 25.45
CA VAL A 142 -0.39 -21.38 25.06
C VAL A 142 -0.43 -22.04 23.69
N ASP A 143 -1.29 -23.05 23.58
CA ASP A 143 -1.56 -23.77 22.34
C ASP A 143 -2.20 -22.85 21.29
N LEU A 144 -1.38 -22.41 20.33
CA LEU A 144 -1.82 -21.48 19.29
C LEU A 144 -2.81 -22.10 18.31
N GLU A 145 -2.82 -23.42 18.12
CA GLU A 145 -3.78 -24.05 17.19
C GLU A 145 -5.21 -23.85 17.70
N LYS A 146 -5.43 -24.07 19.01
CA LYS A 146 -6.72 -23.82 19.65
C LYS A 146 -7.15 -22.36 19.62
N VAL A 147 -6.19 -21.44 19.75
CA VAL A 147 -6.48 -19.99 19.67
C VAL A 147 -6.86 -19.60 18.25
N LEU A 148 -6.11 -20.08 17.25
CA LEU A 148 -6.38 -19.82 15.84
C LEU A 148 -7.68 -20.45 15.36
N GLU A 149 -8.03 -21.65 15.82
CA GLU A 149 -9.30 -22.30 15.52
C GLU A 149 -10.48 -21.44 15.98
N LYS A 150 -10.45 -20.95 17.23
CA LYS A 150 -11.47 -20.03 17.76
C LYS A 150 -11.56 -18.72 16.96
N LEU A 151 -10.42 -18.11 16.64
CA LEU A 151 -10.37 -16.88 15.85
C LEU A 151 -10.90 -17.09 14.42
N SER A 152 -10.67 -18.27 13.82
CA SER A 152 -11.17 -18.59 12.48
C SER A 152 -12.70 -18.72 12.43
N LEU A 153 -13.30 -19.25 13.50
CA LEU A 153 -14.75 -19.34 13.65
C LEU A 153 -15.38 -17.94 13.77
N GLU A 154 -14.83 -17.07 14.62
CA GLU A 154 -15.33 -15.70 14.80
C GLU A 154 -15.09 -14.81 13.55
N SER A 155 -14.01 -15.04 12.81
CA SER A 155 -13.72 -14.28 11.57
C SER A 155 -14.68 -14.58 10.41
N THR A 156 -15.39 -15.71 10.47
CA THR A 156 -16.45 -16.05 9.51
C THR A 156 -17.72 -15.25 9.81
N GLU A 157 -18.02 -15.01 11.09
CA GLU A 157 -19.19 -14.23 11.54
C GLU A 157 -19.00 -12.70 11.35
N LEU A 158 -17.76 -12.20 11.40
CA LEU A 158 -17.46 -10.77 11.20
C LEU A 158 -17.60 -10.28 9.75
N LYS A 159 -17.58 -11.19 8.76
CA LYS A 159 -17.84 -10.83 7.36
C LYS A 159 -19.29 -10.40 7.12
N ASP A 160 -20.22 -10.91 7.92
CA ASP A 160 -21.64 -10.57 7.80
C ASP A 160 -21.98 -9.20 8.43
N PHE A 161 -21.16 -8.72 9.38
CA PHE A 161 -21.34 -7.40 9.99
C PHE A 161 -20.71 -6.23 9.21
N SER A 162 -19.85 -6.51 8.21
CA SER A 162 -19.11 -5.47 7.48
C SER A 162 -19.83 -4.97 6.21
N ASN A 163 -21.01 -5.50 5.90
CA ASN A 163 -21.84 -5.11 4.75
C ASN A 163 -22.96 -4.10 5.09
N GLU A 164 -23.02 -3.58 6.32
CA GLU A 164 -24.04 -2.60 6.75
C GLU A 164 -23.44 -1.26 7.24
N GLY A 165 -22.41 -0.73 6.57
CA GLY A 165 -21.79 0.56 6.91
C GLY A 165 -21.53 1.45 5.72
#